data_AF-A0A955NHQ5-F1
#
_entry.id   AF-A0A955NHQ5-F1
#
_cell.length_a   1.000
_cell.length_b   1.000
_cell.length_c   1.000
_cell.angle_alpha   90.00
_cell.angle_beta   90.00
_cell.angle_gamma   90.00
#
_symmetry.space_group_name_H-M   'P 1'
#
loop_
_entity.id
_entity.type
_entity.pdbx_description
1 polymer ?
#
loop_
_entity_poly.entity_id
_entity_poly.type
_entity_poly.pdbx_seq_one_letter_code
_entity_poly.pdbx_strand_id
1 'polypeptide(L)'
;MKNGDHEQQEHLFGGFAPPTSNTTYTPNQFFDFLIPYSKKTGVIRAVGYILRQQLGWCDAEGNPKNPVVRVSYRQLEEKAGIGHTQIRQAIDAGIEGDFIDCVEAGRSCTRGEMGGSATYQLKWNHEDGYTTSPIHFQGFYSRQGNRTFIPNQFFDEVIPNESLAVIKVVAAIIRNTIGWRNQFGFQRQQVSLSVTELERKTNLSRRALRLALNKACEKNYVERVDRGFFDPNAGRESRAAVYRLRWSDGWTGDQVGMEGAPDCTTGDRSQMDHGENEERSRKYHGGAPELTTEERSHKYHGIKRKKQKNILKRKTTTDRATKPEGESVVADDFDVSFDLLLERGFSKRDAARLAGLQSVEVIRNQIEWLPDRNPESNELGMLRRAIEENWSQPAKQKLRTSVVFAARVQESRSQERTFREKHQKMHEKSYLDYLREREDEIRTRSPERYQAFRASHGAALQSLSKPGFYEPSQTILDRMNSEESRLKSFAEFFQSKAGATEKKLVLDFWEWDKRINPYSFRGRGENP
;
A
#
# COMPACT_ATOMS: atom_id res chain seq x y z
N MET A 1 -14.98 -37.79 -24.31
CA MET A 1 -14.34 -36.87 -25.26
C MET A 1 -15.29 -35.72 -25.56
N LYS A 2 -15.02 -34.55 -24.98
CA LYS A 2 -15.10 -33.20 -25.59
C LYS A 2 -14.93 -32.21 -24.43
N ASN A 3 -13.68 -31.76 -24.27
CA ASN A 3 -13.30 -30.66 -23.41
C ASN A 3 -13.98 -29.40 -23.96
N GLY A 4 -14.80 -28.75 -23.14
CA GLY A 4 -15.30 -27.41 -23.41
C GLY A 4 -14.28 -26.41 -22.88
N ASP A 5 -13.35 -26.01 -23.73
CA ASP A 5 -12.50 -24.85 -23.49
C ASP A 5 -13.40 -23.60 -23.54
N HIS A 6 -13.89 -23.17 -22.38
CA HIS A 6 -14.44 -21.83 -22.23
C HIS A 6 -13.27 -20.84 -22.31
N GLU A 7 -12.97 -20.37 -23.52
CA GLU A 7 -12.24 -19.12 -23.71
C GLU A 7 -13.04 -18.00 -23.02
N GLN A 8 -12.67 -17.68 -21.78
CA GLN A 8 -13.03 -16.42 -21.17
C GLN A 8 -12.36 -15.33 -22.03
N GLN A 9 -13.13 -14.70 -22.91
CA GLN A 9 -12.71 -13.45 -23.53
C GLN A 9 -12.34 -12.50 -22.39
N GLU A 10 -11.04 -12.24 -22.22
CA GLU A 10 -10.56 -11.26 -21.24
C GLU A 10 -11.07 -9.89 -21.69
N HIS A 11 -12.22 -9.48 -21.14
CA HIS A 11 -12.75 -8.14 -21.33
C HIS A 11 -11.70 -7.16 -20.79
N LEU A 12 -11.01 -6.47 -21.70
CA LEU A 12 -9.99 -5.51 -21.35
C LEU A 12 -10.65 -4.38 -20.55
N PHE A 13 -10.15 -4.10 -19.33
CA PHE A 13 -10.68 -3.02 -18.51
C PHE A 13 -10.51 -1.68 -19.25
N GLY A 14 -11.61 -0.94 -19.41
CA GLY A 14 -11.63 0.32 -20.15
C GLY A 14 -10.91 1.48 -19.44
N GLY A 15 -10.68 1.35 -18.13
CA GLY A 15 -10.12 2.39 -17.28
C GLY A 15 -11.08 2.79 -16.16
N PHE A 16 -10.57 3.47 -15.14
CA PHE A 16 -11.37 4.04 -14.06
C PHE A 16 -12.15 5.25 -14.57
N ALA A 17 -13.39 5.42 -14.11
CA ALA A 17 -14.12 6.65 -14.40
C ALA A 17 -13.46 7.84 -13.69
N PRO A 18 -13.44 9.05 -14.29
CA PRO A 18 -12.70 10.20 -13.78
C PRO A 18 -13.16 10.63 -12.38
N PRO A 19 -12.36 11.40 -11.62
CA PRO A 19 -12.71 11.80 -10.24
C PRO A 19 -14.01 12.61 -10.09
N THR A 20 -14.52 13.18 -11.18
CA THR A 20 -15.82 13.87 -11.26
C THR A 20 -17.02 12.92 -11.33
N SER A 21 -16.77 11.63 -11.54
CA SER A 21 -17.78 10.59 -11.64
C SER A 21 -18.15 9.99 -10.28
N ASN A 22 -19.06 9.01 -10.28
CA ASN A 22 -19.50 8.30 -9.08
C ASN A 22 -18.33 7.61 -8.38
N THR A 23 -18.18 7.92 -7.09
CA THR A 23 -17.11 7.39 -6.23
C THR A 23 -17.65 6.86 -4.92
N THR A 24 -16.86 6.01 -4.26
CA THR A 24 -17.11 5.50 -2.92
C THR A 24 -16.23 6.26 -1.94
N TYR A 25 -16.82 6.81 -0.86
CA TYR A 25 -16.08 7.62 0.11
C TYR A 25 -15.39 6.74 1.17
N THR A 26 -14.25 6.17 0.79
CA THR A 26 -13.59 5.07 1.51
C THR A 26 -12.64 5.55 2.62
N PRO A 27 -12.66 4.95 3.82
CA PRO A 27 -11.66 5.20 4.87
C PRO A 27 -10.23 4.92 4.43
N ASN A 28 -9.30 5.84 4.75
CA ASN A 28 -7.88 5.68 4.40
C ASN A 28 -7.27 4.41 5.00
N GLN A 29 -7.75 4.00 6.19
CA GLN A 29 -7.34 2.77 6.88
C GLN A 29 -7.65 1.48 6.10
N PHE A 30 -8.58 1.52 5.13
CA PHE A 30 -8.77 0.40 4.20
C PHE A 30 -7.52 0.16 3.34
N PHE A 31 -6.92 1.24 2.84
CA PHE A 31 -5.70 1.20 2.04
C PHE A 31 -4.43 1.08 2.90
N ASP A 32 -4.44 1.68 4.08
CA ASP A 32 -3.25 1.74 4.93
C ASP A 32 -3.11 0.47 5.80
N PHE A 33 -4.22 -0.17 6.22
CA PHE A 33 -4.21 -1.32 7.12
C PHE A 33 -4.78 -2.59 6.49
N LEU A 34 -6.04 -2.58 6.04
CA LEU A 34 -6.67 -3.82 5.60
C LEU A 34 -5.91 -4.42 4.41
N ILE A 35 -5.74 -3.66 3.33
CA ILE A 35 -5.16 -4.18 2.08
C ILE A 35 -3.71 -4.65 2.28
N PRO A 36 -2.78 -3.88 2.87
CA PRO A 36 -1.38 -4.30 2.99
C PRO A 36 -1.18 -5.48 3.94
N TYR A 37 -1.93 -5.55 5.04
CA TYR A 37 -1.73 -6.53 6.09
C TYR A 37 -2.60 -7.79 5.95
N SER A 38 -3.64 -7.74 5.11
CA SER A 38 -4.43 -8.93 4.79
C SER A 38 -3.59 -9.98 4.07
N LYS A 39 -3.68 -11.22 4.56
CA LYS A 39 -3.10 -12.42 3.95
C LYS A 39 -4.08 -13.15 3.02
N LYS A 40 -5.37 -12.89 3.17
CA LYS A 40 -6.45 -13.58 2.45
C LYS A 40 -7.21 -12.57 1.59
N THR A 41 -7.37 -12.87 0.29
CA THR A 41 -8.14 -12.02 -0.64
C THR A 41 -9.61 -11.90 -0.22
N GLY A 42 -10.18 -12.99 0.33
CA GLY A 42 -11.57 -13.03 0.75
C GLY A 42 -11.95 -11.92 1.74
N VAL A 43 -11.07 -11.57 2.69
CA VAL A 43 -11.35 -10.50 3.66
C VAL A 43 -11.44 -9.14 2.96
N ILE A 44 -10.49 -8.84 2.05
CA ILE A 44 -10.51 -7.61 1.27
C ILE A 44 -11.76 -7.53 0.40
N ARG A 45 -12.16 -8.65 -0.21
CA ARG A 45 -13.39 -8.76 -1.02
C ARG A 45 -14.65 -8.51 -0.18
N ALA A 46 -14.76 -9.13 0.99
CA ALA A 46 -15.91 -8.98 1.87
C ALA A 46 -16.03 -7.54 2.38
N VAL A 47 -14.96 -7.00 2.94
CA VAL A 47 -14.95 -5.62 3.48
C VAL A 47 -15.11 -4.60 2.35
N GLY A 48 -14.46 -4.81 1.20
CA GLY A 48 -14.59 -3.96 0.02
C GLY A 48 -16.03 -3.91 -0.51
N TYR A 49 -16.71 -5.06 -0.54
CA TYR A 49 -18.12 -5.11 -0.92
C TYR A 49 -19.02 -4.40 0.09
N ILE A 50 -18.82 -4.60 1.39
CA ILE A 50 -19.59 -3.91 2.45
C ILE A 50 -19.34 -2.39 2.38
N LEU A 51 -18.10 -1.95 2.19
CA LEU A 51 -17.74 -0.55 1.94
C LEU A 51 -18.51 0.03 0.76
N ARG A 52 -18.53 -0.71 -0.35
CA ARG A 52 -19.23 -0.32 -1.57
C ARG A 52 -20.74 -0.21 -1.39
N GLN A 53 -21.35 -1.04 -0.54
CA GLN A 53 -22.79 -0.95 -0.22
C GLN A 53 -23.13 0.15 0.80
N GLN A 54 -22.24 0.47 1.74
CA GLN A 54 -22.52 1.45 2.79
C GLN A 54 -22.10 2.88 2.44
N LEU A 55 -21.02 3.04 1.66
CA LEU A 55 -20.39 4.33 1.39
C LEU A 55 -20.36 4.70 -0.10
N GLY A 56 -20.91 3.85 -0.96
CA GLY A 56 -21.10 4.14 -2.38
C GLY A 56 -22.38 4.93 -2.60
N TRP A 57 -22.29 6.08 -3.28
CA TRP A 57 -23.45 6.94 -3.53
C TRP A 57 -24.43 6.31 -4.52
N CYS A 58 -23.91 5.72 -5.60
CA CYS A 58 -24.69 5.10 -6.65
C CYS A 58 -24.34 3.62 -6.85
N ASP A 59 -25.23 2.83 -7.44
CA ASP A 59 -24.97 1.45 -7.87
C ASP A 59 -24.05 1.37 -9.10
N ALA A 60 -23.94 0.18 -9.71
CA ALA A 60 -23.09 -0.01 -10.90
C ALA A 60 -23.73 0.66 -12.14
N GLU A 61 -25.04 0.86 -12.09
CA GLU A 61 -25.88 1.45 -13.11
C GLU A 61 -26.04 2.98 -12.95
N GLY A 62 -25.48 3.55 -11.88
CA GLY A 62 -25.49 5.00 -11.61
C GLY A 62 -26.68 5.49 -10.79
N ASN A 63 -27.56 4.62 -10.32
CA ASN A 63 -28.72 4.98 -9.50
C ASN A 63 -28.31 5.21 -8.03
N PRO A 64 -28.86 6.22 -7.33
CA PRO A 64 -28.61 6.43 -5.92
C PRO A 64 -28.93 5.19 -5.07
N LYS A 65 -28.03 4.81 -4.18
CA LYS A 65 -28.20 3.68 -3.27
C LYS A 65 -28.45 4.15 -1.84
N ASN A 66 -29.40 3.49 -1.19
CA ASN A 66 -29.51 3.55 0.26
C ASN A 66 -28.38 2.70 0.88
N PRO A 67 -27.71 3.17 1.94
CA PRO A 67 -26.73 2.37 2.65
C PRO A 67 -27.35 1.06 3.15
N VAL A 68 -26.88 -0.08 2.64
CA VAL A 68 -27.40 -1.40 3.03
C VAL A 68 -26.42 -2.08 3.99
N VAL A 69 -26.91 -2.45 5.17
CA VAL A 69 -26.16 -3.19 6.22
C VAL A 69 -26.32 -4.72 6.08
N ARG A 70 -27.14 -5.18 5.14
CA ARG A 70 -27.42 -6.60 4.93
C ARG A 70 -26.65 -7.14 3.73
N VAL A 71 -25.80 -8.13 3.97
CA VAL A 71 -25.06 -8.84 2.93
C VAL A 71 -25.30 -10.34 3.06
N SER A 72 -25.89 -10.92 2.02
CA SER A 72 -26.10 -12.37 1.91
C SER A 72 -24.86 -13.09 1.35
N TYR A 73 -24.74 -14.40 1.62
CA TYR A 73 -23.65 -15.21 1.07
C TYR A 73 -23.67 -15.22 -0.46
N ARG A 74 -24.86 -15.31 -1.06
CA ARG A 74 -25.05 -15.20 -2.51
C ARG A 74 -24.47 -13.91 -3.09
N GLN A 75 -24.68 -12.77 -2.42
CA GLN A 75 -24.09 -11.49 -2.85
C GLN A 75 -22.57 -11.49 -2.71
N LEU A 76 -22.01 -12.12 -1.67
CA LEU A 76 -20.55 -12.24 -1.53
C LEU A 76 -19.94 -13.14 -2.61
N GLU A 77 -20.67 -14.14 -3.09
CA GLU A 77 -20.24 -15.00 -4.19
C GLU A 77 -20.31 -14.27 -5.53
N GLU A 78 -21.50 -13.79 -5.88
CA GLU A 78 -21.78 -13.24 -7.20
C GLU A 78 -21.15 -11.86 -7.39
N LYS A 79 -21.09 -11.02 -6.35
CA LYS A 79 -20.65 -9.61 -6.46
C LYS A 79 -19.32 -9.31 -5.82
N ALA A 80 -19.01 -9.91 -4.66
CA ALA A 80 -17.71 -9.71 -4.02
C ALA A 80 -16.63 -10.65 -4.60
N GLY A 81 -17.01 -11.66 -5.39
CA GLY A 81 -16.10 -12.63 -5.99
C GLY A 81 -15.49 -13.58 -4.98
N ILE A 82 -16.15 -13.87 -3.86
CA ILE A 82 -15.63 -14.80 -2.84
C ILE A 82 -16.16 -16.21 -3.13
N GLY A 83 -15.28 -17.20 -3.23
CA GLY A 83 -15.75 -18.59 -3.36
C GLY A 83 -16.58 -19.03 -2.15
N HIS A 84 -17.66 -19.77 -2.37
CA HIS A 84 -18.62 -20.19 -1.32
C HIS A 84 -17.94 -20.71 -0.03
N THR A 85 -16.97 -21.61 -0.19
CA THR A 85 -16.24 -22.24 0.93
C THR A 85 -15.33 -21.27 1.70
N GLN A 86 -14.98 -20.13 1.12
CA GLN A 86 -14.09 -19.12 1.70
C GLN A 86 -14.86 -18.00 2.42
N ILE A 87 -16.18 -17.88 2.21
CA ILE A 87 -16.98 -16.79 2.79
C ILE A 87 -16.87 -16.78 4.30
N ARG A 88 -17.10 -17.94 4.94
CA ARG A 88 -17.06 -18.03 6.39
C ARG A 88 -15.71 -17.60 6.94
N GLN A 89 -14.63 -18.13 6.37
CA GLN A 89 -13.27 -17.77 6.76
C GLN A 89 -12.94 -16.29 6.52
N ALA A 90 -13.48 -15.68 5.47
CA ALA A 90 -13.30 -14.27 5.16
C ALA A 90 -14.03 -13.37 6.15
N ILE A 91 -15.26 -13.72 6.50
CA ILE A 91 -16.07 -13.00 7.50
C ILE A 91 -15.44 -13.13 8.88
N ASP A 92 -15.11 -14.35 9.32
CA ASP A 92 -14.51 -14.57 10.64
C ASP A 92 -13.18 -13.79 10.79
N ALA A 93 -12.32 -13.80 9.77
CA ALA A 93 -11.09 -13.02 9.77
C ALA A 93 -11.33 -11.50 9.68
N GLY A 94 -12.45 -11.07 9.07
CA GLY A 94 -12.86 -9.66 9.06
C GLY A 94 -13.33 -9.18 10.44
N ILE A 95 -14.03 -10.04 11.18
CA ILE A 95 -14.47 -9.78 12.55
C ILE A 95 -13.27 -9.79 13.51
N GLU A 96 -12.41 -10.81 13.43
CA GLU A 96 -11.18 -10.91 14.24
C GLU A 96 -10.23 -9.73 14.01
N GLY A 97 -10.20 -9.19 12.78
CA GLY A 97 -9.40 -8.02 12.42
C GLY A 97 -10.06 -6.67 12.72
N ASP A 98 -11.21 -6.65 13.42
CA ASP A 98 -11.95 -5.44 13.76
C ASP A 98 -12.36 -4.59 12.53
N PHE A 99 -12.56 -5.20 11.36
CA PHE A 99 -12.98 -4.49 10.14
C PHE A 99 -14.51 -4.49 9.98
N ILE A 100 -15.17 -5.54 10.43
CA ILE A 100 -16.62 -5.71 10.33
C ILE A 100 -17.21 -6.22 11.63
N ASP A 101 -18.45 -5.82 11.91
CA ASP A 101 -19.26 -6.35 13.00
C ASP A 101 -20.41 -7.20 12.44
N CYS A 102 -20.72 -8.29 13.13
CA CYS A 102 -21.94 -9.05 12.91
C CYS A 102 -23.08 -8.40 13.69
N VAL A 103 -24.02 -7.77 13.00
CA VAL A 103 -25.16 -7.08 13.64
C VAL A 103 -26.22 -8.11 14.03
N GLU A 104 -26.56 -9.02 13.11
CA GLU A 104 -27.45 -10.14 13.37
C GLU A 104 -26.83 -11.42 12.84
N ALA A 105 -26.75 -12.44 13.71
CA ALA A 105 -26.31 -13.76 13.31
C ALA A 105 -27.35 -14.41 12.40
N GLY A 106 -26.87 -15.06 11.34
CA GLY A 106 -27.73 -15.85 10.46
C GLY A 106 -28.31 -17.05 11.21
N ARG A 107 -29.53 -17.44 10.84
CA ARG A 107 -30.21 -18.62 11.40
C ARG A 107 -30.31 -19.68 10.31
N SER A 108 -29.89 -20.89 10.63
CA SER A 108 -30.10 -22.07 9.77
C SER A 108 -31.60 -22.33 9.60
N CYS A 109 -31.98 -22.79 8.41
CA CYS A 109 -33.36 -23.20 8.15
C CYS A 109 -33.63 -24.50 8.93
N THR A 110 -34.46 -24.43 9.97
CA THR A 110 -34.94 -25.60 10.73
C THR A 110 -36.35 -25.96 10.27
N ARG A 111 -36.80 -27.18 10.57
CA ARG A 111 -38.10 -27.67 10.09
C ARG A 111 -39.23 -26.81 10.69
N GLY A 112 -39.81 -25.93 9.86
CA GLY A 112 -40.91 -25.02 10.23
C GLY A 112 -40.51 -23.55 10.37
N GLU A 113 -39.22 -23.21 10.36
CA GLU A 113 -38.73 -21.83 10.43
C GLU A 113 -37.92 -21.46 9.19
N MET A 114 -38.21 -20.31 8.58
CA MET A 114 -37.39 -19.82 7.47
C MET A 114 -36.04 -19.34 8.01
N GLY A 115 -34.95 -19.84 7.42
CA GLY A 115 -33.60 -19.39 7.73
C GLY A 115 -33.42 -17.88 7.47
N GLY A 116 -32.68 -17.22 8.35
CA GLY A 116 -32.36 -15.79 8.26
C GLY A 116 -30.92 -15.58 7.80
N SER A 117 -30.69 -14.69 6.84
CA SER A 117 -29.31 -14.30 6.46
C SER A 117 -28.68 -13.45 7.55
N ALA A 118 -27.39 -13.67 7.83
CA ALA A 118 -26.64 -12.80 8.72
C ALA A 118 -26.54 -11.36 8.15
N THR A 119 -26.41 -10.37 9.02
CA THR A 119 -26.19 -8.97 8.66
C THR A 119 -24.85 -8.50 9.20
N TYR A 120 -24.10 -7.76 8.37
CA TYR A 120 -22.74 -7.36 8.66
C TYR A 120 -22.54 -5.89 8.31
N GLN A 121 -21.88 -5.16 9.19
CA GLN A 121 -21.54 -3.76 8.96
C GLN A 121 -20.06 -3.50 9.11
N LEU A 122 -19.60 -2.33 8.65
CA LEU A 122 -18.27 -1.86 8.98
C LEU A 122 -18.20 -1.56 10.47
N LYS A 123 -17.10 -2.01 11.10
CA LYS A 123 -16.81 -1.63 12.47
C LYS A 123 -16.26 -0.20 12.48
N TRP A 124 -16.93 0.70 13.17
CA TRP A 124 -16.52 2.09 13.31
C TRP A 124 -15.93 2.35 14.68
N ASN A 125 -14.77 3.00 14.72
CA ASN A 125 -14.21 3.56 15.94
C ASN A 125 -14.70 5.01 16.12
N HIS A 126 -15.32 5.27 17.27
CA HIS A 126 -15.86 6.57 17.67
C HIS A 126 -14.92 7.36 18.61
N GLU A 127 -13.78 6.80 18.98
CA GLU A 127 -12.75 7.48 19.76
C GLU A 127 -12.16 8.69 19.01
N ASP A 128 -11.64 9.65 19.78
CA ASP A 128 -11.21 10.96 19.26
C ASP A 128 -9.91 10.90 18.43
N GLY A 129 -9.15 9.80 18.52
CA GLY A 129 -7.85 9.64 17.87
C GLY A 129 -7.89 8.89 16.54
N TYR A 130 -7.31 9.47 15.48
CA TYR A 130 -7.02 8.71 14.26
C TYR A 130 -5.80 7.81 14.47
N THR A 131 -6.03 6.50 14.53
CA THR A 131 -4.95 5.53 14.63
C THR A 131 -4.22 5.36 13.31
N THR A 132 -2.88 5.51 13.34
CA THR A 132 -1.95 5.23 12.23
C THR A 132 -1.21 3.89 12.38
N SER A 133 -1.42 3.19 13.49
CA SER A 133 -0.82 1.90 13.81
C SER A 133 -1.80 0.75 13.58
N PRO A 134 -1.46 -0.26 12.74
CA PRO A 134 -2.31 -1.43 12.53
C PRO A 134 -2.59 -2.25 13.80
N ILE A 135 -1.72 -2.19 14.82
CA ILE A 135 -1.86 -2.98 16.06
C ILE A 135 -2.98 -2.46 16.94
N HIS A 136 -3.18 -1.14 16.93
CA HIS A 136 -4.21 -0.47 17.72
C HIS A 136 -5.46 -0.19 16.89
N PHE A 137 -5.61 -0.88 15.76
CA PHE A 137 -6.80 -0.76 14.94
C PHE A 137 -7.95 -1.48 15.65
N GLN A 138 -9.03 -0.74 15.89
CA GLN A 138 -10.24 -1.22 16.58
C GLN A 138 -11.50 -0.80 15.81
N GLY A 139 -11.40 -0.74 14.48
CA GLY A 139 -12.42 -0.20 13.60
C GLY A 139 -12.00 1.04 12.83
N PHE A 140 -12.75 1.31 11.76
CA PHE A 140 -12.52 2.45 10.88
C PHE A 140 -12.85 3.76 11.58
N TYR A 141 -12.03 4.78 11.37
CA TYR A 141 -12.24 6.09 11.95
C TYR A 141 -13.54 6.72 11.44
N SER A 142 -14.44 7.06 12.38
CA SER A 142 -15.78 7.54 12.06
C SER A 142 -15.83 9.01 11.65
N ARG A 143 -14.94 9.87 12.18
CA ARG A 143 -14.99 11.32 11.93
C ARG A 143 -14.53 11.70 10.51
N GLN A 144 -14.89 12.92 10.10
CA GLN A 144 -14.59 13.46 8.77
C GLN A 144 -13.08 13.71 8.56
N GLY A 145 -12.66 13.80 7.29
CA GLY A 145 -11.30 14.20 6.90
C GLY A 145 -10.31 13.05 6.63
N ASN A 146 -10.63 11.81 7.03
CA ASN A 146 -9.76 10.63 6.84
C ASN A 146 -10.33 9.60 5.87
N ARG A 147 -11.02 10.08 4.83
CA ARG A 147 -11.59 9.26 3.76
C ARG A 147 -11.23 9.85 2.41
N THR A 148 -11.16 9.00 1.40
CA THR A 148 -10.81 9.37 0.02
C THR A 148 -11.94 8.93 -0.90
N PHE A 149 -12.25 9.74 -1.92
CA PHE A 149 -13.19 9.37 -2.97
C PHE A 149 -12.52 8.41 -3.95
N ILE A 150 -12.94 7.15 -3.95
CA ILE A 150 -12.32 6.08 -4.75
C ILE A 150 -13.27 5.72 -5.90
N PRO A 151 -12.77 5.55 -7.14
CA PRO A 151 -13.59 5.10 -8.27
C PRO A 151 -14.30 3.78 -7.96
N ASN A 152 -15.59 3.70 -8.29
CA ASN A 152 -16.40 2.52 -7.99
C ASN A 152 -15.88 1.25 -8.66
N GLN A 153 -15.27 1.37 -9.86
CA GLN A 153 -14.67 0.25 -10.58
C GLN A 153 -13.57 -0.46 -9.78
N PHE A 154 -12.93 0.21 -8.82
CA PHE A 154 -11.99 -0.46 -7.93
C PHE A 154 -12.67 -1.53 -7.06
N PHE A 155 -13.88 -1.26 -6.60
CA PHE A 155 -14.67 -2.19 -5.80
C PHE A 155 -15.48 -3.17 -6.66
N ASP A 156 -15.94 -2.71 -7.82
CA ASP A 156 -16.86 -3.47 -8.67
C ASP A 156 -16.10 -4.40 -9.64
N GLU A 157 -14.88 -4.04 -10.05
CA GLU A 157 -14.12 -4.80 -11.07
C GLU A 157 -12.76 -5.30 -10.56
N VAL A 158 -11.97 -4.47 -9.86
CA VAL A 158 -10.62 -4.87 -9.44
C VAL A 158 -10.65 -5.84 -8.28
N ILE A 159 -11.28 -5.48 -7.16
CA ILE A 159 -11.31 -6.30 -5.95
C ILE A 159 -11.92 -7.70 -6.18
N PRO A 160 -13.06 -7.84 -6.90
CA PRO A 160 -13.70 -9.15 -7.08
C PRO A 160 -12.90 -10.08 -7.99
N ASN A 161 -12.26 -9.54 -9.03
CA ASN A 161 -11.70 -10.36 -10.12
C ASN A 161 -10.19 -10.57 -10.02
N GLU A 162 -9.46 -9.71 -9.30
CA GLU A 162 -8.01 -9.75 -9.29
C GLU A 162 -7.39 -10.55 -8.13
N SER A 163 -6.13 -10.91 -8.32
CA SER A 163 -5.31 -11.54 -7.28
C SER A 163 -4.97 -10.56 -6.16
N LEU A 164 -4.73 -11.08 -4.95
CA LEU A 164 -4.32 -10.29 -3.77
C LEU A 164 -3.17 -9.32 -4.08
N ALA A 165 -2.17 -9.78 -4.83
CA ALA A 165 -0.99 -8.98 -5.13
C ALA A 165 -1.32 -7.81 -6.08
N VAL A 166 -2.15 -8.04 -7.10
CA VAL A 166 -2.62 -6.99 -8.03
C VAL A 166 -3.47 -5.97 -7.27
N ILE A 167 -4.43 -6.42 -6.45
CA ILE A 167 -5.27 -5.54 -5.63
C ILE A 167 -4.39 -4.64 -4.75
N LYS A 168 -3.39 -5.19 -4.05
CA LYS A 168 -2.47 -4.42 -3.21
C LYS A 168 -1.71 -3.35 -4.00
N VAL A 169 -1.23 -3.68 -5.20
CA VAL A 169 -0.50 -2.73 -6.05
C VAL A 169 -1.40 -1.60 -6.53
N VAL A 170 -2.57 -1.93 -7.10
CA VAL A 170 -3.54 -0.95 -7.60
C VAL A 170 -3.99 -0.04 -6.45
N ALA A 171 -4.33 -0.62 -5.30
CA ALA A 171 -4.71 0.11 -4.09
C ALA A 171 -3.61 1.07 -3.61
N ALA A 172 -2.35 0.62 -3.60
CA ALA A 172 -1.22 1.47 -3.21
C ALA A 172 -1.07 2.65 -4.16
N ILE A 173 -1.26 2.46 -5.47
CA ILE A 173 -1.18 3.56 -6.44
C ILE A 173 -2.37 4.52 -6.25
N ILE A 174 -3.61 4.01 -6.19
CA ILE A 174 -4.82 4.80 -5.89
C ILE A 174 -4.63 5.68 -4.64
N ARG A 175 -4.12 5.09 -3.55
CA ARG A 175 -3.93 5.79 -2.27
C ARG A 175 -2.93 6.95 -2.36
N ASN A 176 -1.95 6.88 -3.27
CA ASN A 176 -0.91 7.89 -3.42
C ASN A 176 -1.12 8.82 -4.62
N THR A 177 -2.07 8.52 -5.52
CA THR A 177 -2.60 9.46 -6.50
C THR A 177 -3.80 10.20 -5.92
N ILE A 178 -4.94 9.54 -5.78
CA ILE A 178 -6.21 10.16 -5.38
C ILE A 178 -6.23 10.55 -3.90
N GLY A 179 -5.64 9.71 -3.03
CA GLY A 179 -5.68 9.90 -1.58
C GLY A 179 -4.84 11.06 -1.04
N TRP A 180 -4.20 11.84 -1.90
CA TRP A 180 -3.46 13.05 -1.55
C TRP A 180 -4.06 14.24 -2.29
N ARG A 181 -4.80 15.06 -1.54
CA ARG A 181 -5.19 16.41 -1.97
C ARG A 181 -4.06 17.39 -1.63
N ASN A 182 -3.70 18.25 -2.57
CA ASN A 182 -2.85 19.39 -2.27
C ASN A 182 -3.62 20.40 -1.40
N GLN A 183 -2.92 21.41 -0.88
CA GLN A 183 -3.52 22.46 -0.03
C GLN A 183 -4.64 23.26 -0.70
N PHE A 184 -4.81 23.12 -2.01
CA PHE A 184 -5.85 23.78 -2.82
C PHE A 184 -6.97 22.83 -3.25
N GLY A 185 -6.99 21.59 -2.74
CA GLY A 185 -8.06 20.61 -3.00
C GLY A 185 -7.88 19.74 -4.24
N PHE A 186 -6.86 19.98 -5.07
CA PHE A 186 -6.58 19.16 -6.26
C PHE A 186 -5.92 17.83 -5.88
N GLN A 187 -6.34 16.75 -6.54
CA GLN A 187 -5.79 15.42 -6.35
C GLN A 187 -4.54 15.22 -7.21
N ARG A 188 -3.54 14.51 -6.68
CA ARG A 188 -2.38 14.11 -7.47
C ARG A 188 -2.79 13.06 -8.49
N GLN A 189 -2.50 13.27 -9.77
CA GLN A 189 -2.90 12.33 -10.81
C GLN A 189 -1.82 11.31 -11.13
N GLN A 190 -0.57 11.69 -10.88
CA GLN A 190 0.59 10.86 -11.04
C GLN A 190 1.32 10.76 -9.71
N VAL A 191 1.98 9.62 -9.50
CA VAL A 191 2.78 9.38 -8.32
C VAL A 191 4.13 8.81 -8.73
N SER A 192 5.20 9.46 -8.28
CA SER A 192 6.54 8.89 -8.36
C SER A 192 6.72 7.93 -7.19
N LEU A 193 6.84 6.63 -7.47
CA LEU A 193 7.04 5.59 -6.45
C LEU A 193 8.21 4.70 -6.83
N SER A 194 9.19 4.61 -5.93
CA SER A 194 10.26 3.62 -6.08
C SER A 194 9.74 2.21 -5.83
N VAL A 195 10.44 1.20 -6.35
CA VAL A 195 10.12 -0.21 -6.09
C VAL A 195 10.13 -0.48 -4.58
N THR A 196 11.14 0.02 -3.86
CA THR A 196 11.24 -0.14 -2.40
C THR A 196 10.08 0.50 -1.64
N GLU A 197 9.59 1.65 -2.12
CA GLU A 197 8.43 2.28 -1.51
C GLU A 197 7.15 1.48 -1.74
N LEU A 198 6.95 0.97 -2.96
CA LEU A 198 5.83 0.07 -3.27
C LEU A 198 5.91 -1.24 -2.46
N GLU A 199 7.08 -1.83 -2.28
CA GLU A 199 7.26 -3.01 -1.41
C GLU A 199 6.78 -2.71 0.01
N ARG A 200 7.19 -1.58 0.58
CA ARG A 200 6.81 -1.18 1.93
C ARG A 200 5.31 -0.93 2.05
N LYS A 201 4.69 -0.29 1.07
CA LYS A 201 3.25 0.05 1.08
C LYS A 201 2.36 -1.15 0.82
N THR A 202 2.80 -2.10 0.00
CA THR A 202 2.01 -3.29 -0.35
C THR A 202 2.30 -4.50 0.54
N ASN A 203 3.44 -4.49 1.24
CA ASN A 203 3.96 -5.64 1.98
C ASN A 203 4.12 -6.90 1.10
N LEU A 204 4.53 -6.68 -0.16
CA LEU A 204 4.85 -7.72 -1.13
C LEU A 204 6.37 -7.84 -1.30
N SER A 205 6.84 -9.03 -1.66
CA SER A 205 8.23 -9.21 -2.12
C SER A 205 8.44 -8.57 -3.49
N ARG A 206 9.66 -8.10 -3.82
CA ARG A 206 9.99 -7.55 -5.16
C ARG A 206 9.47 -8.37 -6.31
N ARG A 207 9.60 -9.71 -6.23
CA ARG A 207 9.17 -10.61 -7.30
C ARG A 207 7.65 -10.57 -7.47
N ALA A 208 6.90 -10.71 -6.38
CA ALA A 208 5.44 -10.65 -6.41
C ALA A 208 4.96 -9.27 -6.85
N LEU A 209 5.59 -8.20 -6.35
CA LEU A 209 5.31 -6.82 -6.74
C LEU A 209 5.51 -6.60 -8.25
N ARG A 210 6.63 -7.05 -8.82
CA ARG A 210 6.91 -6.88 -10.26
C ARG A 210 5.88 -7.62 -11.12
N LEU A 211 5.54 -8.86 -10.76
CA LEU A 211 4.53 -9.64 -11.49
C LEU A 211 3.15 -8.98 -11.41
N ALA A 212 2.75 -8.55 -10.21
CA ALA A 212 1.48 -7.86 -10.00
C ALA A 212 1.40 -6.51 -10.73
N LEU A 213 2.49 -5.75 -10.74
CA LEU A 213 2.56 -4.46 -11.43
C LEU A 213 2.49 -4.64 -12.96
N ASN A 214 3.20 -5.62 -13.51
CA ASN A 214 3.10 -5.94 -14.94
C ASN A 214 1.66 -6.33 -15.30
N LYS A 215 1.04 -7.21 -14.53
CA LYS A 215 -0.36 -7.62 -14.73
C LYS A 215 -1.34 -6.45 -14.60
N ALA A 216 -1.11 -5.54 -13.65
CA ALA A 216 -1.93 -4.33 -13.49
C ALA A 216 -1.80 -3.38 -14.68
N CYS A 217 -0.63 -3.30 -15.30
CA CYS A 217 -0.42 -2.55 -16.54
C CYS A 217 -1.04 -3.25 -17.76
N GLU A 218 -0.87 -4.56 -17.89
CA GLU A 218 -1.45 -5.38 -18.97
C GLU A 218 -2.98 -5.29 -18.98
N LYS A 219 -3.59 -5.31 -17.79
CA LYS A 219 -5.03 -5.16 -17.62
C LYS A 219 -5.51 -3.71 -17.57
N ASN A 220 -4.69 -2.73 -17.94
CA ASN A 220 -5.08 -1.31 -17.99
C ASN A 220 -5.63 -0.74 -16.67
N TYR A 221 -5.30 -1.27 -15.50
CA TYR A 221 -5.64 -0.60 -14.23
C TYR A 221 -4.67 0.57 -13.98
N VAL A 222 -3.40 0.34 -14.29
CA VAL A 222 -2.31 1.28 -13.99
C VAL A 222 -1.54 1.56 -15.27
N GLU A 223 -1.13 2.80 -15.46
CA GLU A 223 -0.23 3.19 -16.52
C GLU A 223 1.10 3.66 -15.92
N ARG A 224 2.21 3.15 -16.46
CA ARG A 224 3.55 3.58 -16.10
C ARG A 224 4.00 4.67 -17.08
N VAL A 225 3.82 5.92 -16.66
CA VAL A 225 4.17 7.14 -17.41
C VAL A 225 5.67 7.24 -17.63
N ASP A 226 6.45 6.97 -16.58
CA ASP A 226 7.91 6.93 -16.63
C ASP A 226 8.40 5.63 -16.01
N ARG A 227 9.31 4.94 -16.70
CA ARG A 227 9.90 3.69 -16.22
C ARG A 227 10.84 3.90 -15.02
N GLY A 228 11.23 5.15 -14.77
CA GLY A 228 12.31 5.46 -13.86
C GLY A 228 13.65 4.97 -14.41
N PHE A 229 14.72 5.21 -13.67
CA PHE A 229 16.07 4.81 -14.03
C PHE A 229 16.81 4.42 -12.76
N PHE A 230 17.48 3.29 -12.81
CA PHE A 230 18.38 2.88 -11.75
C PHE A 230 19.80 3.11 -12.23
N ASP A 231 20.47 4.06 -11.60
CA ASP A 231 21.85 4.42 -11.91
C ASP A 231 22.80 3.39 -11.28
N PRO A 232 23.58 2.63 -12.08
CA PRO A 232 24.54 1.66 -11.57
C PRO A 232 25.71 2.32 -10.82
N ASN A 233 25.96 3.63 -11.00
CA ASN A 233 27.06 4.36 -10.38
C ASN A 233 26.64 5.01 -9.05
N ALA A 234 26.38 4.16 -8.06
CA ALA A 234 25.99 4.55 -6.70
C ALA A 234 24.64 5.30 -6.60
N GLY A 235 23.80 5.21 -7.63
CA GLY A 235 22.41 5.64 -7.57
C GLY A 235 22.19 7.16 -7.63
N ARG A 236 23.19 7.96 -8.02
CA ARG A 236 23.12 9.43 -8.01
C ARG A 236 22.10 9.97 -8.99
N GLU A 237 21.94 9.31 -10.13
CA GLU A 237 20.93 9.66 -11.15
C GLU A 237 19.69 8.77 -11.07
N SER A 238 19.55 7.96 -10.00
CA SER A 238 18.40 7.08 -9.88
C SER A 238 17.10 7.87 -9.71
N ARG A 239 16.16 7.69 -10.63
CA ARG A 239 14.81 8.27 -10.56
C ARG A 239 13.78 7.17 -10.39
N ALA A 240 12.83 7.41 -9.48
CA ALA A 240 11.70 6.52 -9.29
C ALA A 240 10.80 6.51 -10.53
N ALA A 241 10.13 5.38 -10.75
CA ALA A 241 9.13 5.26 -11.80
C ALA A 241 7.89 6.10 -11.46
N VAL A 242 7.25 6.66 -12.48
CA VAL A 242 6.03 7.45 -12.34
C VAL A 242 4.85 6.61 -12.82
N TYR A 243 3.85 6.49 -11.96
CA TYR A 243 2.64 5.72 -12.22
C TYR A 243 1.42 6.63 -12.15
N ARG A 244 0.39 6.30 -12.93
CA ARG A 244 -0.94 6.88 -12.83
C ARG A 244 -2.00 5.79 -12.96
N LEU A 245 -3.22 6.12 -12.56
CA LEU A 245 -4.37 5.30 -12.90
C LEU A 245 -4.71 5.51 -14.38
N ARG A 246 -5.18 4.45 -15.04
CA ARG A 246 -5.74 4.57 -16.37
C ARG A 246 -7.18 5.04 -16.24
N TRP A 247 -7.50 6.20 -16.80
CA TRP A 247 -8.87 6.72 -16.82
C TRP A 247 -9.58 6.36 -18.13
N SER A 248 -10.88 6.09 -18.09
CA SER A 248 -11.65 5.52 -19.20
C SER A 248 -11.84 6.46 -20.40
N ASP A 249 -11.87 7.77 -20.13
CA ASP A 249 -11.97 8.87 -21.08
C ASP A 249 -10.59 9.38 -21.56
N GLY A 250 -9.50 8.73 -21.15
CA GLY A 250 -8.16 9.24 -21.41
C GLY A 250 -7.85 10.52 -20.62
N TRP A 251 -8.62 10.83 -19.57
CA TRP A 251 -8.41 12.02 -18.74
C TRP A 251 -6.97 12.08 -18.23
N THR A 252 -6.20 13.04 -18.75
CA THR A 252 -4.82 13.30 -18.34
C THR A 252 -4.71 14.42 -17.32
N GLY A 253 -5.85 15.02 -16.92
CA GLY A 253 -5.90 16.12 -15.95
C GLY A 253 -5.51 17.49 -16.44
N ASP A 254 -4.75 17.54 -17.53
CA ASP A 254 -4.30 18.80 -18.13
C ASP A 254 -5.43 19.54 -18.87
N GLN A 255 -6.59 18.89 -19.07
CA GLN A 255 -7.73 19.46 -19.79
C GLN A 255 -8.75 20.23 -18.93
N VAL A 256 -8.53 20.43 -17.62
CA VAL A 256 -9.30 21.44 -16.87
C VAL A 256 -8.64 22.81 -17.07
N GLY A 257 -8.64 23.24 -18.32
CA GLY A 257 -8.03 24.46 -18.81
C GLY A 257 -8.19 24.53 -20.31
N MET A 258 -9.33 25.07 -20.77
CA MET A 258 -9.74 25.28 -22.16
C MET A 258 -10.37 24.05 -22.86
N GLU A 259 -11.69 23.90 -22.78
CA GLU A 259 -12.64 24.05 -23.91
C GLU A 259 -14.06 23.56 -23.54
N GLY A 260 -15.05 24.36 -23.93
CA GLY A 260 -16.51 24.16 -24.04
C GLY A 260 -17.21 23.00 -23.32
N ALA A 261 -18.11 23.35 -22.40
CA ALA A 261 -19.36 22.60 -22.24
C ALA A 261 -20.14 22.64 -23.56
N PRO A 262 -20.78 21.54 -24.01
CA PRO A 262 -21.64 21.58 -25.19
C PRO A 262 -22.93 22.30 -24.83
N ASP A 263 -23.08 23.52 -25.33
CA ASP A 263 -24.38 24.19 -25.35
C ASP A 263 -25.17 23.71 -26.57
N CYS A 264 -26.33 23.14 -26.28
CA CYS A 264 -27.33 22.79 -27.24
C CYS A 264 -28.04 24.06 -27.71
N THR A 265 -27.72 24.58 -28.89
CA THR A 265 -28.72 25.23 -29.77
C THR A 265 -28.19 25.49 -31.18
N THR A 266 -29.10 25.30 -32.12
CA THR A 266 -29.04 25.44 -33.59
C THR A 266 -28.50 26.78 -34.12
N GLY A 267 -27.78 26.75 -35.25
CA GLY A 267 -27.65 27.93 -36.12
C GLY A 267 -26.42 27.96 -37.05
N ASP A 268 -26.61 27.43 -38.25
CA ASP A 268 -25.93 27.67 -39.54
C ASP A 268 -25.03 28.95 -39.69
N ARG A 269 -23.76 28.78 -40.11
CA ARG A 269 -23.12 29.46 -41.28
C ARG A 269 -21.59 29.28 -41.40
N SER A 270 -21.18 28.64 -42.51
CA SER A 270 -20.10 28.97 -43.48
C SER A 270 -18.66 29.38 -43.07
N GLN A 271 -17.71 28.59 -43.61
CA GLN A 271 -16.49 28.92 -44.40
C GLN A 271 -15.19 29.54 -43.81
N MET A 272 -14.07 29.11 -44.45
CA MET A 272 -12.63 29.49 -44.44
C MET A 272 -11.76 28.71 -43.44
N ASP A 273 -10.77 27.87 -43.79
CA ASP A 273 -9.64 27.84 -44.77
C ASP A 273 -8.29 28.34 -44.19
N HIS A 274 -7.24 27.55 -44.49
CA HIS A 274 -5.79 27.64 -44.21
C HIS A 274 -5.32 27.46 -42.74
N GLY A 275 -4.22 26.76 -42.42
CA GLY A 275 -3.14 26.20 -43.21
C GLY A 275 -2.11 25.48 -42.32
N GLU A 276 -1.24 24.74 -42.99
CA GLU A 276 -0.21 23.81 -42.54
C GLU A 276 0.82 24.38 -41.53
N ASN A 277 1.37 23.53 -40.65
CA ASN A 277 2.83 23.32 -40.62
C ASN A 277 3.25 22.09 -39.79
N GLU A 278 3.88 21.14 -40.47
CA GLU A 278 4.66 20.05 -39.90
C GLU A 278 6.10 20.49 -39.54
N GLU A 279 6.80 19.59 -38.85
CA GLU A 279 8.26 19.46 -38.77
C GLU A 279 9.09 20.51 -37.99
N ARG A 280 9.71 20.05 -36.89
CA ARG A 280 11.15 19.74 -36.91
C ARG A 280 11.68 19.03 -35.67
N SER A 281 12.10 17.80 -35.92
CA SER A 281 13.17 17.05 -35.25
C SER A 281 14.49 17.84 -35.23
N ARG A 282 15.29 17.75 -34.15
CA ARG A 282 16.67 17.20 -34.18
C ARG A 282 17.42 17.30 -32.84
N LYS A 283 18.05 16.15 -32.54
CA LYS A 283 19.22 15.82 -31.70
C LYS A 283 20.19 16.98 -31.42
N TYR A 284 20.84 16.98 -30.25
CA TYR A 284 22.29 17.23 -30.15
C TYR A 284 22.93 16.56 -28.92
N HIS A 285 24.05 15.88 -29.20
CA HIS A 285 25.04 15.32 -28.27
C HIS A 285 26.15 16.34 -27.98
N GLY A 286 26.88 16.14 -26.88
CA GLY A 286 28.16 16.78 -26.54
C GLY A 286 28.09 17.44 -25.17
N GLY A 287 29.04 17.35 -24.25
CA GLY A 287 30.42 16.85 -24.24
C GLY A 287 31.03 17.37 -22.93
N ALA A 288 31.95 16.61 -22.32
CA ALA A 288 32.63 16.94 -21.06
C ALA A 288 33.50 18.22 -21.14
N PRO A 289 34.01 18.75 -20.01
CA PRO A 289 35.27 18.24 -19.40
C PRO A 289 35.17 18.10 -17.86
N GLU A 290 35.61 17.01 -17.24
CA GLU A 290 37.00 16.72 -16.83
C GLU A 290 37.49 17.63 -15.70
N LEU A 291 37.38 17.14 -14.46
CA LEU A 291 38.17 17.58 -13.30
C LEU A 291 38.64 16.34 -12.54
N THR A 292 39.90 16.40 -12.16
CA THR A 292 40.81 15.32 -11.82
C THR A 292 40.62 14.74 -10.42
N THR A 293 41.00 13.46 -10.31
CA THR A 293 41.64 12.71 -9.19
C THR A 293 42.33 13.64 -8.16
N GLU A 294 42.34 13.47 -6.84
CA GLU A 294 42.56 12.33 -5.91
C GLU A 294 41.87 12.72 -4.57
N GLU A 295 41.28 11.83 -3.78
CA GLU A 295 41.96 11.08 -2.72
C GLU A 295 40.90 10.27 -1.94
N ARG A 296 41.35 9.17 -1.32
CA ARG A 296 40.69 8.30 -0.30
C ARG A 296 39.91 7.10 -0.80
N SER A 297 40.72 6.17 -1.29
CA SER A 297 40.65 4.72 -1.05
C SER A 297 40.45 4.34 0.42
N HIS A 298 39.62 3.31 0.65
CA HIS A 298 39.82 2.11 1.49
C HIS A 298 38.58 1.72 2.31
N LYS A 299 37.90 0.64 1.90
CA LYS A 299 37.82 -0.61 2.68
C LYS A 299 37.05 -1.71 1.93
N TYR A 300 37.82 -2.72 1.55
CA TYR A 300 37.39 -4.07 1.19
C TYR A 300 36.85 -4.83 2.42
N HIS A 301 36.13 -5.93 2.17
CA HIS A 301 35.99 -7.24 2.86
C HIS A 301 34.58 -7.77 2.50
N GLY A 302 34.34 -8.80 1.69
CA GLY A 302 35.11 -10.00 1.38
C GLY A 302 34.56 -11.20 2.16
N ILE A 303 33.42 -11.78 1.77
CA ILE A 303 32.93 -13.07 2.32
C ILE A 303 32.85 -14.10 1.20
N LYS A 304 33.77 -15.07 1.26
CA LYS A 304 33.85 -16.24 0.38
C LYS A 304 32.87 -17.33 0.84
N ARG A 305 32.18 -17.93 -0.13
CA ARG A 305 31.43 -19.19 -0.05
C ARG A 305 32.39 -20.38 0.14
N LYS A 306 32.02 -21.39 0.93
CA LYS A 306 32.54 -22.76 0.80
C LYS A 306 31.41 -23.80 0.77
N LYS A 307 31.57 -24.74 -0.16
CA LYS A 307 30.70 -25.88 -0.48
C LYS A 307 31.02 -27.10 0.40
N GLN A 308 29.96 -27.88 0.65
CA GLN A 308 29.81 -29.34 0.87
C GLN A 308 31.05 -30.26 0.89
N LYS A 309 30.97 -31.34 1.71
CA LYS A 309 30.95 -32.74 1.23
C LYS A 309 30.61 -33.76 2.33
N ASN A 310 29.72 -34.71 1.99
CA ASN A 310 29.46 -36.00 2.64
C ASN A 310 30.64 -36.96 2.49
N ILE A 311 30.92 -37.81 3.49
CA ILE A 311 31.43 -39.20 3.29
C ILE A 311 30.90 -40.12 4.40
N LEU A 312 30.30 -41.23 3.96
CA LEU A 312 29.84 -42.41 4.70
C LEU A 312 30.98 -43.46 4.76
N LYS A 313 31.27 -44.09 5.91
CA LYS A 313 31.92 -45.42 5.94
C LYS A 313 31.46 -46.26 7.15
N ARG A 314 30.94 -47.45 6.82
CA ARG A 314 30.74 -48.64 7.68
C ARG A 314 32.08 -49.20 8.17
N LYS A 315 32.09 -49.82 9.35
CA LYS A 315 32.70 -51.15 9.58
C LYS A 315 32.18 -51.79 10.88
N THR A 316 31.81 -53.06 10.74
CA THR A 316 31.49 -54.10 11.72
C THR A 316 32.75 -54.66 12.39
N THR A 317 32.64 -55.10 13.66
CA THR A 317 33.10 -56.40 14.21
C THR A 317 32.66 -56.56 15.68
N THR A 318 32.03 -57.72 15.97
CA THR A 318 32.17 -58.65 17.14
C THR A 318 33.17 -58.28 18.25
N ASP A 319 33.01 -58.56 19.56
CA ASP A 319 32.47 -59.73 20.27
C ASP A 319 32.21 -59.47 21.79
N ARG A 320 31.42 -60.37 22.42
CA ARG A 320 31.42 -60.85 23.84
C ARG A 320 30.98 -59.98 25.04
N ALA A 321 29.75 -60.32 25.50
CA ALA A 321 29.35 -60.80 26.84
C ALA A 321 29.77 -60.07 28.14
N THR A 322 28.78 -59.49 28.83
CA THR A 322 28.51 -59.75 30.26
C THR A 322 27.04 -59.43 30.59
N LYS A 323 26.33 -60.39 31.20
CA LYS A 323 25.11 -60.13 31.98
C LYS A 323 25.56 -59.48 33.31
N PRO A 324 24.78 -58.52 33.86
CA PRO A 324 24.12 -58.87 35.11
C PRO A 324 22.67 -58.41 35.15
N GLU A 325 21.98 -59.01 36.12
CA GLU A 325 20.60 -58.83 36.51
C GLU A 325 20.31 -57.37 36.91
N GLY A 326 19.12 -56.89 36.54
CA GLY A 326 18.63 -55.55 36.87
C GLY A 326 17.18 -55.40 36.45
N GLU A 327 16.33 -55.17 37.45
CA GLU A 327 14.87 -55.06 37.46
C GLU A 327 14.15 -54.37 36.29
N SER A 328 12.96 -54.91 36.04
CA SER A 328 11.95 -54.54 35.05
C SER A 328 11.33 -53.16 35.27
N VAL A 329 11.85 -52.12 34.60
CA VAL A 329 11.18 -50.81 34.47
C VAL A 329 11.01 -50.37 33.01
N VAL A 330 11.57 -51.10 32.03
CA VAL A 330 11.72 -50.62 30.64
C VAL A 330 10.67 -51.14 29.65
N ALA A 331 9.81 -52.08 30.06
CA ALA A 331 8.81 -52.67 29.16
C ALA A 331 7.61 -51.74 28.92
N ASP A 332 7.19 -50.99 29.94
CA ASP A 332 6.01 -50.12 29.90
C ASP A 332 6.23 -48.91 28.96
N ASP A 333 7.43 -48.33 28.97
CA ASP A 333 7.76 -47.15 28.15
C ASP A 333 7.82 -47.45 26.64
N PHE A 334 8.22 -48.67 26.27
CA PHE A 334 8.24 -49.08 24.87
C PHE A 334 6.81 -49.21 24.32
N ASP A 335 5.94 -49.89 25.06
CA ASP A 335 4.54 -50.11 24.66
C ASP A 335 3.79 -48.77 24.58
N VAL A 336 4.00 -47.86 25.54
CA VAL A 336 3.42 -46.51 25.52
C VAL A 336 3.91 -45.69 24.32
N SER A 337 5.20 -45.71 24.00
CA SER A 337 5.75 -45.01 22.83
C SER A 337 5.25 -45.59 21.51
N PHE A 338 5.11 -46.92 21.46
CA PHE A 338 4.64 -47.65 20.30
C PHE A 338 3.18 -47.30 19.99
N ASP A 339 2.32 -47.30 21.01
CA ASP A 339 0.90 -46.97 20.88
C ASP A 339 0.70 -45.51 20.45
N LEU A 340 1.43 -44.56 21.06
CA LEU A 340 1.37 -43.14 20.68
C LEU A 340 1.72 -42.90 19.20
N LEU A 341 2.68 -43.66 18.66
CA LEU A 341 3.05 -43.56 17.25
C LEU A 341 2.04 -44.23 16.32
N LEU A 342 1.42 -45.33 16.74
CA LEU A 342 0.34 -45.98 15.99
C LEU A 342 -0.90 -45.09 15.89
N GLU A 343 -1.29 -44.44 17.00
CA GLU A 343 -2.42 -43.49 17.02
C GLU A 343 -2.22 -42.31 16.06
N ARG A 344 -0.96 -41.88 15.88
CA ARG A 344 -0.62 -40.83 14.91
C ARG A 344 -0.54 -41.31 13.47
N GLY A 345 -0.68 -42.61 13.21
CA GLY A 345 -0.75 -43.18 11.86
C GLY A 345 0.58 -43.70 11.31
N PHE A 346 1.57 -43.98 12.16
CA PHE A 346 2.79 -44.67 11.72
C PHE A 346 2.52 -46.16 11.44
N SER A 347 3.29 -46.74 10.52
CA SER A 347 3.26 -48.19 10.30
C SER A 347 3.82 -48.93 11.52
N LYS A 348 3.32 -50.14 11.82
CA LYS A 348 3.82 -50.97 12.94
C LYS A 348 5.35 -51.14 12.94
N ARG A 349 5.94 -51.27 11.75
CA ARG A 349 7.40 -51.38 11.59
C ARG A 349 8.14 -50.09 11.94
N ASP A 350 7.58 -48.94 11.54
CA ASP A 350 8.19 -47.64 11.82
C ASP A 350 7.98 -47.21 13.27
N ALA A 351 6.81 -47.48 13.85
CA ALA A 351 6.50 -47.23 15.25
C ALA A 351 7.42 -48.01 16.17
N ALA A 352 7.60 -49.33 15.95
CA ALA A 352 8.53 -50.16 16.74
C ALA A 352 9.97 -49.67 16.64
N ARG A 353 10.38 -49.24 15.44
CA ARG A 353 11.73 -48.70 15.21
C ARG A 353 11.94 -47.39 15.97
N LEU A 354 10.99 -46.46 15.91
CA LEU A 354 11.09 -45.15 16.56
C LEU A 354 10.96 -45.25 18.10
N ALA A 355 10.06 -46.09 18.61
CA ALA A 355 9.93 -46.39 20.04
C ALA A 355 11.19 -47.05 20.63
N GLY A 356 11.94 -47.80 19.82
CA GLY A 356 13.24 -48.36 20.24
C GLY A 356 14.43 -47.39 20.10
N LEU A 357 14.25 -46.25 19.42
CA LEU A 357 15.32 -45.28 19.15
C LEU A 357 15.35 -44.10 20.11
N GLN A 358 14.20 -43.69 20.65
CA GLN A 358 14.05 -42.49 21.47
C GLN A 358 13.16 -42.78 22.69
N SER A 359 13.31 -41.99 23.76
CA SER A 359 12.47 -42.15 24.95
C SER A 359 11.03 -41.66 24.72
N VAL A 360 10.11 -42.12 25.58
CA VAL A 360 8.68 -41.71 25.56
C VAL A 360 8.53 -40.20 25.59
N GLU A 361 9.34 -39.52 26.42
CA GLU A 361 9.28 -38.07 26.59
C GLU A 361 9.69 -37.34 25.32
N VAL A 362 10.73 -37.82 24.62
CA VAL A 362 11.17 -37.23 23.35
C VAL A 362 10.07 -37.37 22.31
N ILE A 363 9.46 -38.55 22.18
CA ILE A 363 8.38 -38.80 21.23
C ILE A 363 7.17 -37.93 21.56
N ARG A 364 6.76 -37.85 22.84
CA ARG A 364 5.66 -37.01 23.31
C ARG A 364 5.92 -35.53 23.02
N ASN A 365 7.12 -35.03 23.33
CA ASN A 365 7.51 -33.66 23.07
C ASN A 365 7.48 -33.32 21.57
N GLN A 366 8.00 -34.19 20.70
CA GLN A 366 7.96 -33.93 19.25
C GLN A 366 6.53 -33.95 18.70
N ILE A 367 5.67 -34.82 19.24
CA ILE A 367 4.25 -34.87 18.91
C ILE A 367 3.56 -33.56 19.32
N GLU A 368 3.84 -33.04 20.51
CA GLU A 368 3.29 -31.77 21.01
C GLU A 368 3.82 -30.56 20.24
N TRP A 369 5.07 -30.58 19.79
CA TRP A 369 5.69 -29.48 19.05
C TRP A 369 5.35 -29.46 17.55
N LEU A 370 4.71 -30.50 17.03
CA LEU A 370 4.41 -30.60 15.60
C LEU A 370 3.51 -29.46 15.07
N PRO A 371 2.44 -29.02 15.76
CA PRO A 371 1.62 -27.89 15.32
C PRO A 371 2.42 -26.57 15.24
N ASP A 372 3.35 -26.37 16.17
CA ASP A 372 4.21 -25.17 16.21
C ASP A 372 5.24 -25.14 15.06
N ARG A 373 5.44 -26.26 14.35
CA ARG A 373 6.35 -26.38 13.19
C ARG A 373 5.67 -26.15 11.85
N ASN A 374 4.32 -26.07 11.81
CA ASN A 374 3.52 -25.79 10.61
C ASN A 374 3.90 -26.64 9.37
N PRO A 375 3.71 -27.97 9.39
CA PRO A 375 4.03 -28.85 8.26
C PRO A 375 3.18 -28.54 7.01
N GLU A 376 3.81 -28.08 5.92
CA GLU A 376 3.09 -27.62 4.71
C GLU A 376 2.52 -28.75 3.82
N SER A 377 2.90 -30.02 4.03
CA SER A 377 2.43 -31.13 3.16
C SER A 377 2.64 -32.56 3.69
N ASN A 378 3.61 -32.81 4.58
CA ASN A 378 3.90 -34.16 5.07
C ASN A 378 4.20 -34.17 6.57
N GLU A 379 3.13 -34.21 7.36
CA GLU A 379 3.18 -34.17 8.83
C GLU A 379 3.93 -35.38 9.40
N LEU A 380 3.66 -36.59 8.89
CA LEU A 380 4.30 -37.84 9.36
C LEU A 380 5.77 -37.92 8.99
N GLY A 381 6.15 -37.47 7.80
CA GLY A 381 7.54 -37.38 7.38
C GLY A 381 8.34 -36.37 8.20
N MET A 382 7.70 -35.25 8.57
CA MET A 382 8.31 -34.25 9.44
C MET A 382 8.44 -34.75 10.88
N LEU A 383 7.39 -35.36 11.43
CA LEU A 383 7.42 -35.94 12.77
C LEU A 383 8.46 -37.07 12.88
N ARG A 384 8.57 -37.93 11.85
CA ARG A 384 9.62 -38.96 11.78
C ARG A 384 11.02 -38.35 11.93
N ARG A 385 11.33 -37.32 11.13
CA ARG A 385 12.63 -36.64 11.18
C ARG A 385 12.86 -35.92 12.50
N ALA A 386 11.82 -35.29 13.05
CA ALA A 386 11.91 -34.59 14.32
C ALA A 386 12.23 -35.52 15.49
N ILE A 387 11.69 -36.75 15.48
CA ILE A 387 11.99 -37.81 16.46
C ILE A 387 13.41 -38.36 16.22
N GLU A 388 13.76 -38.70 14.98
CA GLU A 388 15.08 -39.28 14.65
C GLU A 388 16.23 -38.34 14.98
N GLU A 389 16.09 -37.05 14.68
CA GLU A 389 17.11 -36.03 14.87
C GLU A 389 16.95 -35.26 16.19
N ASN A 390 16.01 -35.66 17.05
CA ASN A 390 15.67 -35.04 18.33
C ASN A 390 15.67 -33.49 18.26
N TRP A 391 14.80 -32.95 17.39
CA TRP A 391 14.77 -31.52 17.13
C TRP A 391 14.43 -30.73 18.39
N SER A 392 15.18 -29.67 18.68
CA SER A 392 14.89 -28.79 19.81
C SER A 392 13.50 -28.15 19.70
N GLN A 393 12.95 -27.76 20.85
CA GLN A 393 11.66 -27.09 20.94
C GLN A 393 11.61 -25.91 19.94
N PRO A 394 10.61 -25.83 19.05
CA PRO A 394 10.44 -24.68 18.19
C PRO A 394 10.39 -23.43 19.07
N ALA A 395 11.26 -22.47 18.81
CA ALA A 395 11.10 -21.16 19.40
C ALA A 395 9.72 -20.67 18.95
N LYS A 396 8.74 -20.62 19.89
CA LYS A 396 7.41 -20.05 19.64
C LYS A 396 7.62 -18.83 18.76
N GLN A 397 7.22 -18.93 17.49
CA GLN A 397 7.61 -17.97 16.48
C GLN A 397 6.86 -16.68 16.82
N LYS A 398 7.44 -15.90 17.73
CA LYS A 398 6.90 -14.63 18.19
C LYS A 398 6.95 -13.74 16.96
N LEU A 399 5.80 -13.60 16.31
CA LEU A 399 5.42 -12.57 15.35
C LEU A 399 5.65 -11.12 15.87
N ARG A 400 6.40 -10.90 16.95
CA ARG A 400 6.54 -9.64 17.68
C ARG A 400 7.70 -8.76 17.21
N THR A 401 8.68 -9.25 16.45
CA THR A 401 9.89 -8.45 16.19
C THR A 401 9.77 -7.51 14.98
N SER A 402 9.05 -7.90 13.91
CA SER A 402 8.88 -7.04 12.72
C SER A 402 7.86 -5.92 12.96
N VAL A 403 6.81 -6.20 13.73
CA VAL A 403 5.74 -5.24 14.03
C VAL A 403 6.21 -4.18 15.02
N VAL A 404 7.02 -4.54 16.03
CA VAL A 404 7.60 -3.57 16.99
C VAL A 404 8.64 -2.67 16.32
N PHE A 405 9.45 -3.18 15.39
CA PHE A 405 10.38 -2.34 14.64
C PHE A 405 9.64 -1.38 13.69
N ALA A 406 8.61 -1.85 12.98
CA ALA A 406 7.79 -1.01 12.11
C ALA A 406 6.99 0.06 12.90
N ALA A 407 6.42 -0.31 14.04
CA ALA A 407 5.72 0.61 14.93
C ALA A 407 6.67 1.67 15.51
N ARG A 408 7.88 1.29 15.94
CA ARG A 408 8.89 2.22 16.46
C ARG A 408 9.42 3.16 15.37
N VAL A 409 9.51 2.70 14.12
CA VAL A 409 9.85 3.54 12.95
C VAL A 409 8.69 4.49 12.59
N GLN A 410 7.43 4.05 12.67
CA GLN A 410 6.27 4.92 12.46
C GLN A 410 6.13 5.97 13.57
N GLU A 411 6.29 5.58 14.83
CA GLU A 411 6.27 6.48 15.98
C GLU A 411 7.41 7.51 15.90
N SER A 412 8.62 7.08 15.50
CA SER A 412 9.72 7.99 15.25
C SER A 412 9.42 9.02 14.16
N ARG A 413 8.73 8.62 13.09
CA ARG A 413 8.34 9.53 11.99
C ARG A 413 7.20 10.46 12.38
N SER A 414 6.24 10.00 13.18
CA SER A 414 5.17 10.82 13.73
C SER A 414 5.73 11.88 14.69
N GLN A 415 6.70 11.50 15.52
CA GLN A 415 7.44 12.44 16.36
C GLN A 415 8.22 13.43 15.51
N GLU A 416 8.99 12.97 14.52
CA GLU A 416 9.74 13.87 13.63
C GLU A 416 8.83 14.84 12.88
N ARG A 417 7.65 14.39 12.43
CA ARG A 417 6.65 15.23 11.78
C ARG A 417 6.11 16.30 12.73
N THR A 418 5.76 15.95 13.97
CA THR A 418 5.29 16.94 14.95
C THR A 418 6.38 17.93 15.35
N PHE A 419 7.65 17.49 15.44
CA PHE A 419 8.78 18.39 15.63
C PHE A 419 8.98 19.34 14.44
N ARG A 420 8.90 18.84 13.21
CA ARG A 420 8.99 19.67 12.00
C ARG A 420 7.86 20.67 11.91
N GLU A 421 6.63 20.28 12.22
CA GLU A 421 5.48 21.19 12.24
C GLU A 421 5.62 22.27 13.31
N LYS A 422 6.13 21.93 14.50
CA LYS A 422 6.44 22.91 15.56
C LYS A 422 7.56 23.87 15.14
N HIS A 423 8.63 23.35 14.56
CA HIS A 423 9.75 24.13 14.05
C HIS A 423 9.31 25.10 12.95
N GLN A 424 8.51 24.59 12.01
CA GLN A 424 7.95 25.40 10.93
C GLN A 424 7.08 26.53 11.46
N LYS A 425 6.19 26.26 12.43
CA LYS A 425 5.38 27.30 13.08
C LYS A 425 6.23 28.31 13.83
N MET A 426 7.29 27.87 14.52
CA MET A 426 8.17 28.76 15.29
C MET A 426 8.90 29.75 14.39
N HIS A 427 9.36 29.30 13.22
CA HIS A 427 10.14 30.12 12.29
C HIS A 427 9.32 30.65 11.10
N GLU A 428 8.00 30.47 11.11
CA GLU A 428 7.11 30.91 10.03
C GLU A 428 7.23 32.41 9.77
N LYS A 429 7.29 33.22 10.83
CA LYS A 429 7.43 34.67 10.72
C LYS A 429 8.74 35.08 10.04
N SER A 430 9.86 34.50 10.49
CA SER A 430 11.18 34.78 9.91
C SER A 430 11.28 34.33 8.44
N TYR A 431 10.60 33.25 8.08
CA TYR A 431 10.52 32.81 6.69
C TYR A 431 9.67 33.77 5.85
N LEU A 432 8.54 34.28 6.37
CA LEU A 432 7.75 35.30 5.69
C LEU A 432 8.54 36.60 5.48
N ASP A 433 9.36 37.01 6.44
CA ASP A 433 10.25 38.18 6.30
C ASP A 433 11.28 37.97 5.17
N TYR A 434 11.87 36.78 5.09
CA TYR A 434 12.72 36.41 3.95
C TYR A 434 11.97 36.49 2.62
N LEU A 435 10.73 36.00 2.56
CA LEU A 435 9.92 36.06 1.34
C LEU A 435 9.60 37.50 0.92
N ARG A 436 9.34 38.41 1.86
CA ARG A 436 9.16 39.84 1.58
C ARG A 436 10.39 40.45 0.94
N GLU A 437 11.56 40.21 1.53
CA GLU A 437 12.82 40.74 1.03
C GLU A 437 13.13 40.22 -0.38
N ARG A 438 12.89 38.92 -0.62
CA ARG A 438 13.06 38.33 -1.96
C ARG A 438 12.04 38.85 -2.97
N GLU A 439 10.82 39.10 -2.53
CA GLU A 439 9.80 39.71 -3.39
C GLU A 439 10.23 41.10 -3.86
N ASP A 440 10.69 41.94 -2.94
CA ASP A 440 11.18 43.29 -3.27
C ASP A 440 12.40 43.25 -4.20
N GLU A 441 13.32 42.30 -3.97
CA GLU A 441 14.48 42.08 -4.83
C GLU A 441 14.08 41.66 -6.25
N ILE A 442 13.17 40.69 -6.39
CA ILE A 442 12.70 40.21 -7.71
C ILE A 442 11.90 41.30 -8.42
N ARG A 443 11.07 42.06 -7.70
CA ARG A 443 10.35 43.22 -8.26
C ARG A 443 11.30 44.24 -8.88
N THR A 444 12.46 44.45 -8.25
CA THR A 444 13.45 45.43 -8.70
C THR A 444 14.37 44.88 -9.80
N ARG A 445 14.87 43.65 -9.63
CA ARG A 445 15.87 43.04 -10.54
C ARG A 445 15.27 42.34 -11.76
N SER A 446 14.01 41.93 -11.69
CA SER A 446 13.35 41.15 -12.74
C SER A 446 11.85 41.46 -12.80
N PRO A 447 11.48 42.70 -13.17
CA PRO A 447 10.09 43.16 -13.16
C PRO A 447 9.16 42.31 -14.03
N GLU A 448 9.66 41.78 -15.16
CA GLU A 448 8.89 40.88 -16.04
C GLU A 448 8.48 39.58 -15.33
N ARG A 449 9.40 38.96 -14.58
CA ARG A 449 9.11 37.75 -13.80
C ARG A 449 8.12 38.04 -12.68
N TYR A 450 8.22 39.23 -12.06
CA TYR A 450 7.28 39.68 -11.04
C TYR A 450 5.87 39.92 -11.62
N GLN A 451 5.77 40.53 -12.80
CA GLN A 451 4.50 40.72 -13.50
C GLN A 451 3.84 39.38 -13.88
N ALA A 452 4.63 38.40 -14.31
CA ALA A 452 4.14 37.05 -14.58
C ALA A 452 3.54 36.38 -13.33
N PHE A 453 4.17 36.56 -12.17
CA PHE A 453 3.62 36.13 -10.88
C PHE A 453 2.28 36.84 -10.58
N ARG A 454 2.23 38.17 -10.71
CA ARG A 454 1.01 38.96 -10.46
C ARG A 454 -0.16 38.53 -11.35
N ALA A 455 0.10 38.29 -12.64
CA ALA A 455 -0.90 37.80 -13.57
C ALA A 455 -1.40 36.40 -13.18
N SER A 456 -0.49 35.48 -12.83
CA SER A 456 -0.84 34.12 -12.37
C SER A 456 -1.64 34.13 -11.07
N HIS A 457 -1.26 34.97 -10.11
CA HIS A 457 -1.95 35.09 -8.83
C HIS A 457 -3.34 35.72 -8.99
N GLY A 458 -3.47 36.75 -9.84
CA GLY A 458 -4.76 37.36 -10.18
C GLY A 458 -5.71 36.41 -10.90
N ALA A 459 -5.22 35.64 -11.87
CA ALA A 459 -6.02 34.63 -12.57
C ALA A 459 -6.52 33.52 -11.64
N ALA A 460 -5.68 33.07 -10.68
CA ALA A 460 -6.06 32.10 -9.67
C ALA A 460 -7.20 32.62 -8.78
N LEU A 461 -7.11 33.87 -8.30
CA LEU A 461 -8.17 34.49 -7.50
C LEU A 461 -9.47 34.66 -8.30
N GLN A 462 -9.39 35.09 -9.56
CA GLN A 462 -10.57 35.24 -10.44
C GLN A 462 -11.24 33.90 -10.76
N SER A 463 -10.47 32.81 -10.86
CA SER A 463 -11.03 31.48 -11.07
C SER A 463 -11.87 30.99 -9.88
N LEU A 464 -11.52 31.42 -8.67
CA LEU A 464 -12.20 31.06 -7.42
C LEU A 464 -13.45 31.91 -7.14
N SER A 465 -13.54 33.10 -7.75
CA SER A 465 -14.71 33.99 -7.64
C SER A 465 -15.79 33.72 -8.70
N LYS A 466 -15.62 32.71 -9.56
CA LYS A 466 -16.62 32.37 -10.57
C LYS A 466 -17.82 31.68 -9.91
N PRO A 467 -19.06 32.18 -10.08
CA PRO A 467 -20.25 31.57 -9.51
C PRO A 467 -20.51 30.23 -10.23
N GLY A 468 -20.59 29.14 -9.47
CA GLY A 468 -20.88 27.83 -10.05
C GLY A 468 -20.92 26.64 -9.11
N PHE A 469 -20.10 26.60 -8.04
CA PHE A 469 -20.08 25.41 -7.16
C PHE A 469 -19.89 25.67 -5.65
N TYR A 470 -19.56 26.89 -5.24
CA TYR A 470 -19.63 27.38 -3.85
C TYR A 470 -19.34 28.88 -3.91
N GLU A 471 -20.15 29.76 -3.31
CA GLU A 471 -19.69 31.12 -3.02
C GLU A 471 -18.66 31.00 -1.89
N PRO A 472 -17.37 31.32 -2.12
CA PRO A 472 -16.41 31.35 -1.02
C PRO A 472 -16.90 32.42 -0.04
N SER A 473 -17.02 32.07 1.23
CA SER A 473 -17.37 33.07 2.24
C SER A 473 -16.36 34.22 2.19
N GLN A 474 -16.79 35.44 2.46
CA GLN A 474 -15.93 36.63 2.46
C GLN A 474 -14.63 36.39 3.26
N THR A 475 -14.73 35.63 4.36
CA THR A 475 -13.59 35.18 5.19
C THR A 475 -12.53 34.34 4.46
N ILE A 476 -12.91 33.54 3.47
CA ILE A 476 -11.96 32.74 2.65
C ILE A 476 -11.24 33.67 1.67
N LEU A 477 -11.96 34.58 1.02
CA LEU A 477 -11.37 35.58 0.13
C LEU A 477 -10.40 36.50 0.87
N ASP A 478 -10.78 36.97 2.06
CA ASP A 478 -9.94 37.82 2.91
C ASP A 478 -8.68 37.08 3.36
N ARG A 479 -8.81 35.78 3.70
CA ARG A 479 -7.65 34.94 4.02
C ARG A 479 -6.73 34.74 2.83
N MET A 480 -7.25 34.58 1.61
CA MET A 480 -6.43 34.44 0.41
C MET A 480 -5.77 35.76 -0.02
N ASN A 481 -6.43 36.89 0.24
CA ASN A 481 -5.89 38.23 0.06
C ASN A 481 -4.90 38.65 1.16
N SER A 482 -4.75 37.84 2.22
CA SER A 482 -3.74 38.10 3.25
C SER A 482 -2.34 38.14 2.66
N GLU A 483 -1.51 39.00 3.22
CA GLU A 483 -0.11 39.13 2.82
C GLU A 483 0.65 37.79 2.93
N GLU A 484 0.36 37.00 3.96
CA GLU A 484 0.96 35.68 4.17
C GLU A 484 0.65 34.71 3.03
N SER A 485 -0.61 34.67 2.57
CA SER A 485 -1.04 33.79 1.48
C SER A 485 -0.44 34.19 0.14
N ARG A 486 -0.31 35.51 -0.07
CA ARG A 486 0.37 36.10 -1.24
C ARG A 486 1.85 35.73 -1.27
N LEU A 487 2.56 35.84 -0.16
CA LEU A 487 3.98 35.49 -0.04
C LEU A 487 4.21 33.98 -0.23
N LYS A 488 3.32 33.13 0.30
CA LYS A 488 3.38 31.68 0.07
C LYS A 488 3.17 31.34 -1.41
N SER A 489 2.17 31.96 -2.04
CA SER A 489 1.92 31.82 -3.49
C SER A 489 3.11 32.29 -4.34
N PHE A 490 3.78 33.36 -3.90
CA PHE A 490 5.00 33.86 -4.52
C PHE A 490 6.12 32.81 -4.47
N ALA A 491 6.37 32.20 -3.30
CA ALA A 491 7.37 31.14 -3.17
C ALA A 491 7.07 29.94 -4.09
N GLU A 492 5.82 29.50 -4.15
CA GLU A 492 5.39 28.37 -4.99
C GLU A 492 5.52 28.65 -6.50
N PHE A 493 5.17 29.85 -6.94
CA PHE A 493 5.31 30.26 -8.32
C PHE A 493 6.77 30.19 -8.79
N PHE A 494 7.70 30.71 -7.97
CA PHE A 494 9.12 30.71 -8.31
C PHE A 494 9.81 29.35 -8.10
N GLN A 495 9.20 28.44 -7.33
CA GLN A 495 9.65 27.05 -7.22
C GLN A 495 9.19 26.19 -8.40
N SER A 496 7.96 26.38 -8.86
CA SER A 496 7.37 25.58 -9.96
C SER A 496 7.94 25.92 -11.33
N LYS A 497 8.35 27.17 -11.55
CA LYS A 497 8.96 27.64 -12.82
C LYS A 497 10.48 27.55 -12.88
N ALA A 498 11.15 27.25 -11.77
CA ALA A 498 12.58 26.97 -11.78
C ALA A 498 12.85 25.58 -12.38
N GLY A 499 13.13 25.53 -13.68
CA GLY A 499 13.63 24.31 -14.32
C GLY A 499 14.93 23.83 -13.65
N ALA A 500 15.27 22.56 -13.80
CA ALA A 500 16.39 21.90 -13.11
C ALA A 500 17.78 22.55 -13.32
N THR A 501 17.90 23.48 -14.27
CA THR A 501 19.14 24.18 -14.65
C THR A 501 19.24 25.63 -14.15
N GLU A 502 18.15 26.27 -13.68
CA GLU A 502 18.21 27.62 -13.10
C GLU A 502 18.38 27.55 -11.57
N LYS A 503 19.26 28.40 -11.02
CA LYS A 503 19.32 28.60 -9.55
C LYS A 503 17.95 29.07 -9.07
N LYS A 504 17.33 28.30 -8.14
CA LYS A 504 16.08 28.70 -7.48
C LYS A 504 16.21 30.12 -6.92
N LEU A 505 15.39 31.02 -7.44
CA LEU A 505 15.36 32.43 -7.02
C LEU A 505 14.77 32.61 -5.61
N VAL A 506 13.86 31.71 -5.23
CA VAL A 506 13.21 31.69 -3.91
C VAL A 506 13.35 30.29 -3.33
N LEU A 507 13.88 30.19 -2.12
CA LEU A 507 14.03 28.93 -1.40
C LEU A 507 12.70 28.50 -0.79
N ASP A 508 12.45 27.19 -0.73
CA ASP A 508 11.38 26.68 0.11
C ASP A 508 11.70 26.80 1.60
N PHE A 509 10.71 26.59 2.47
CA PHE A 509 10.89 26.74 3.92
C PHE A 509 12.06 25.91 4.46
N TRP A 510 12.22 24.67 4.02
CA TRP A 510 13.26 23.77 4.55
C TRP A 510 14.64 24.04 3.92
N GLU A 511 14.67 24.50 2.67
CA GLU A 511 15.89 24.98 2.02
C GLU A 511 16.38 26.29 2.65
N TRP A 512 15.47 27.21 2.94
CA TRP A 512 15.73 28.43 3.70
C TRP A 512 16.21 28.10 5.11
N ASP A 513 15.50 27.19 5.81
CA ASP A 513 15.84 26.77 7.16
C ASP A 513 17.26 26.17 7.23
N LYS A 514 17.65 25.39 6.22
CA LYS A 514 18.98 24.79 6.15
C LYS A 514 20.10 25.78 5.81
N ARG A 515 19.82 26.80 4.99
CA ARG A 515 20.85 27.69 4.41
C ARG A 515 20.97 29.04 5.09
N ILE A 516 19.88 29.53 5.66
CA ILE A 516 19.73 30.92 6.10
C ILE A 516 19.29 31.00 7.56
N ASN A 517 18.39 30.12 8.02
CA ASN A 517 17.93 30.18 9.42
C ASN A 517 19.10 29.86 10.38
N PRO A 518 19.49 30.79 11.28
CA PRO A 518 20.53 30.53 12.28
C PRO A 518 20.15 29.39 13.25
N TYR A 519 18.84 29.14 13.39
CA TYR A 519 18.27 28.04 14.17
C TYR A 519 17.75 26.94 13.24
N SER A 520 18.56 26.51 12.27
CA SER A 520 18.21 25.43 11.34
C SER A 520 17.77 24.16 12.08
N PHE A 521 16.80 23.42 11.54
CA PHE A 521 16.36 22.16 12.11
C PHE A 521 17.48 21.11 12.09
N ARG A 522 18.05 20.84 13.26
CA ARG A 522 18.98 19.72 13.52
C ARG A 522 18.17 18.64 14.25
N GLY A 523 17.77 17.58 13.55
CA GLY A 523 16.88 16.56 14.10
C GLY A 523 17.34 16.00 15.46
N ARG A 524 16.36 15.50 16.26
CA ARG A 524 16.48 14.96 17.64
C ARG A 524 17.75 15.33 18.43
N GLY A 525 17.58 16.24 19.40
CA GLY A 525 18.36 16.21 20.65
C GLY A 525 19.20 17.43 20.96
N GLU A 526 19.32 18.39 20.05
CA GLU A 526 20.03 19.63 20.32
C GLU A 526 19.05 20.79 20.14
N ASN A 527 18.42 21.21 21.24
CA ASN A 527 18.05 22.61 21.38
C ASN A 527 19.37 23.43 21.42
N PRO A 528 19.39 24.65 20.87
CA PRO A 528 20.52 25.56 21.09
C PRO A 528 20.79 25.79 22.59
#